data_AF-A0A2V8Q5M7-F1
#
_entry.id   AF-A0A2V8Q5M7-F1
#
_cell.length_a   1.000
_cell.length_b   1.000
_cell.length_c   1.000
_cell.angle_alpha   90.00
_cell.angle_beta   90.00
_cell.angle_gamma   90.00
#
_symmetry.space_group_name_H-M   'P 1'
#
loop_
_entity.id
_entity.type
_entity.pdbx_description
1 polymer ?
#
loop_
_entity_poly.entity_id
_entity_poly.type
_entity_poly.pdbx_seq_one_letter_code
_entity_poly.pdbx_strand_id
1 'polypeptide(L)'
;MLALAESLLESGDARAALEQATQVGQRLAQAGQQESEWRAWLIASRASQRLSDGARAQQELAQAKEIFSKLQQKWGADPFNRYLTRPDIQIYYKQLG
;
A
#
# COMPACT_ATOMS: atom_id res chain seq x y z
N MET A 1 4.45 9.14 -8.13
CA MET A 1 4.70 9.22 -6.67
C MET A 1 3.54 8.57 -5.94
N LEU A 2 3.69 8.19 -4.66
CA LEU A 2 2.62 7.53 -3.90
C LEU A 2 1.35 8.40 -3.81
N ALA A 3 1.50 9.68 -3.47
CA ALA A 3 0.39 10.62 -3.38
C ALA A 3 -0.40 10.78 -4.69
N LEU A 4 0.24 10.62 -5.86
CA LEU A 4 -0.45 10.65 -7.15
C LEU A 4 -1.35 9.42 -7.33
N ALA A 5 -0.86 8.22 -6.97
CA ALA A 5 -1.68 7.01 -7.06
C ALA A 5 -2.92 7.10 -6.16
N GLU A 6 -2.75 7.65 -4.96
CA GLU A 6 -3.86 7.90 -4.03
C GLU A 6 -4.86 8.92 -4.58
N SER A 7 -4.38 10.06 -5.09
CA SER A 7 -5.25 11.07 -5.69
C SER A 7 -6.04 10.53 -6.87
N LEU A 8 -5.42 9.70 -7.73
CA LEU A 8 -6.10 9.05 -8.85
C LEU A 8 -7.19 8.10 -8.35
N LEU A 9 -6.88 7.29 -7.32
CA LEU A 9 -7.84 6.38 -6.73
C LEU A 9 -9.04 7.14 -6.17
N GLU A 10 -8.83 8.19 -5.37
CA GLU A 10 -9.92 8.96 -4.78
C GLU A 10 -10.71 9.79 -5.80
N SER A 11 -10.09 10.19 -6.91
CA SER A 11 -10.78 10.82 -8.05
C SER A 11 -11.66 9.87 -8.87
N GLY A 12 -11.55 8.55 -8.64
CA GLY A 12 -12.32 7.53 -9.35
C GLY A 12 -11.60 6.91 -10.55
N ASP A 13 -10.43 7.43 -10.94
CA ASP A 13 -9.60 6.83 -11.98
C ASP A 13 -8.81 5.63 -11.45
N ALA A 14 -9.53 4.52 -11.22
CA ALA A 14 -8.96 3.30 -10.67
C ALA A 14 -7.91 2.68 -11.60
N ARG A 15 -8.02 2.87 -12.92
CA ARG A 15 -7.05 2.32 -13.87
C ARG A 15 -5.71 3.05 -13.77
N ALA A 16 -5.72 4.38 -13.83
CA ALA A 16 -4.49 5.15 -13.66
C ALA A 16 -3.90 4.97 -12.26
N ALA A 17 -4.75 4.87 -11.22
CA ALA A 17 -4.30 4.58 -9.86
C ALA A 17 -3.54 3.26 -9.76
N LEU A 18 -4.09 2.19 -10.36
CA LEU A 18 -3.46 0.87 -10.39
C LEU A 18 -2.09 0.90 -11.06
N GLU A 19 -2.03 1.45 -12.28
CA GLU A 19 -0.78 1.57 -13.03
C GLU A 19 0.27 2.36 -12.26
N GLN A 20 -0.13 3.51 -11.70
CA GLN A 20 0.77 4.37 -10.94
C GLN A 20 1.24 3.73 -9.62
N ALA A 21 0.35 3.02 -8.92
CA ALA A 21 0.64 2.33 -7.66
C ALA A 21 1.61 1.17 -7.87
N THR A 22 1.36 0.31 -8.87
CA THR A 22 2.25 -0.82 -9.19
C THR A 22 3.65 -0.33 -9.57
N GLN A 23 3.75 0.70 -10.43
CA GLN A 23 5.05 1.26 -10.84
C GLN A 23 5.82 1.87 -9.66
N VAL A 24 5.12 2.55 -8.74
CA VAL A 24 5.73 3.12 -7.53
C VAL A 24 6.15 2.02 -6.56
N GLY A 25 5.30 1.01 -6.33
CA GLY A 25 5.61 -0.14 -5.48
C GLY A 25 6.88 -0.86 -5.91
N GLN A 26 7.04 -1.14 -7.21
CA GLN A 26 8.26 -1.76 -7.76
C GLN A 26 9.52 -0.91 -7.51
N ARG A 27 9.44 0.42 -7.70
CA ARG A 27 10.59 1.32 -7.42
C ARG A 27 10.93 1.39 -5.94
N LEU A 28 9.92 1.42 -5.07
CA LEU A 28 10.12 1.44 -3.62
C LEU A 28 10.74 0.14 -3.11
N ALA A 29 10.33 -1.00 -3.68
CA ALA A 29 10.93 -2.30 -3.42
C ALA A 29 12.43 -2.30 -3.76
N GLN A 30 12.80 -1.80 -4.95
CA GLN A 30 14.20 -1.67 -5.37
C GLN A 30 15.01 -0.73 -4.45
N ALA A 31 14.37 0.33 -3.95
CA ALA A 31 14.98 1.28 -3.01
C ALA A 31 14.97 0.81 -1.55
N GLY A 32 14.39 -0.35 -1.23
CA GLY A 32 14.24 -0.86 0.15
C GLY A 32 13.31 -0.01 1.04
N GLN A 33 12.44 0.80 0.43
CA GLN A 33 11.54 1.73 1.12
C GLN A 33 10.21 1.06 1.53
N GLN A 34 10.34 0.02 2.36
CA GLN A 34 9.23 -0.86 2.76
C GLN A 34 8.02 -0.10 3.33
N GLU A 35 8.24 0.98 4.09
CA GLU A 35 7.18 1.83 4.68
C GLU A 35 6.26 2.46 3.64
N SER A 36 6.80 2.87 2.50
CA SER A 36 6.01 3.45 1.41
C SER A 36 5.52 2.36 0.47
N GLU A 37 6.27 1.27 0.35
CA GLU A 37 5.99 0.16 -0.54
C GLU A 37 4.67 -0.55 -0.17
N TRP A 38 4.46 -0.90 1.10
CA TRP A 38 3.22 -1.57 1.51
C TRP A 38 1.99 -0.70 1.23
N ARG A 39 2.11 0.63 1.37
CA ARG A 39 1.04 1.59 1.04
C ARG A 39 0.75 1.63 -0.45
N ALA A 40 1.79 1.55 -1.30
CA ALA A 40 1.61 1.47 -2.75
C ALA A 40 0.82 0.22 -3.14
N TRP A 41 1.16 -0.94 -2.58
CA TRP A 41 0.45 -2.20 -2.86
C TRP A 41 -0.99 -2.20 -2.33
N LEU A 42 -1.25 -1.56 -1.19
CA LEU A 42 -2.60 -1.36 -0.69
C LEU A 42 -3.46 -0.49 -1.63
N ILE A 43 -2.89 0.60 -2.17
CA ILE A 43 -3.58 1.44 -3.16
C ILE A 43 -3.86 0.65 -4.44
N ALA A 44 -2.89 -0.15 -4.92
CA ALA A 44 -3.07 -1.03 -6.07
C ALA A 44 -4.23 -2.00 -5.84
N SER A 45 -4.25 -2.67 -4.68
CA SER A 45 -5.33 -3.58 -4.31
C SER A 45 -6.70 -2.91 -4.35
N ARG A 46 -6.85 -1.73 -3.74
CA ARG A 46 -8.11 -0.95 -3.76
C ARG A 46 -8.50 -0.54 -5.19
N ALA A 47 -7.53 -0.18 -6.02
CA ALA A 47 -7.76 0.15 -7.42
C ALA A 47 -8.28 -1.08 -8.20
N SER A 48 -7.64 -2.24 -8.03
CA SER A 48 -8.08 -3.51 -8.60
C SER A 48 -9.48 -3.90 -8.14
N GLN A 49 -9.84 -3.67 -6.86
CA GLN A 49 -11.20 -3.87 -6.38
C GLN A 49 -12.22 -2.98 -7.09
N ARG A 50 -11.92 -1.69 -7.29
CA ARG A 50 -12.80 -0.77 -8.04
C ARG A 50 -12.94 -1.16 -9.51
N LEU A 51 -11.95 -1.85 -10.08
CA LEU A 51 -12.00 -2.42 -11.43
C LEU A 51 -12.66 -3.80 -11.49
N SER A 52 -13.23 -4.28 -10.38
CA SER A 52 -13.84 -5.62 -10.25
C SER A 52 -12.85 -6.78 -10.51
N ASP A 53 -11.54 -6.55 -10.39
CA ASP A 53 -10.50 -7.57 -10.46
C ASP A 53 -10.15 -8.06 -9.05
N GLY A 54 -11.04 -8.89 -8.50
CA GLY A 54 -10.92 -9.40 -7.13
C GLY A 54 -9.70 -10.30 -6.92
N ALA A 55 -9.30 -11.07 -7.93
CA ALA A 55 -8.14 -11.96 -7.84
C ALA A 55 -6.85 -11.14 -7.69
N ARG A 56 -6.67 -10.13 -8.56
CA ARG A 56 -5.52 -9.24 -8.49
C ARG A 56 -5.51 -8.42 -7.20
N ALA A 57 -6.68 -7.92 -6.79
CA ALA A 57 -6.80 -7.19 -5.53
C ALA A 57 -6.32 -8.00 -4.32
N GLN A 58 -6.67 -9.29 -4.26
CA GLN A 58 -6.21 -10.18 -3.17
C GLN A 58 -4.70 -10.40 -3.19
N GLN A 59 -4.11 -10.56 -4.38
CA GLN A 59 -2.66 -10.70 -4.53
C GLN A 59 -1.92 -9.45 -4.05
N GLU A 60 -2.37 -8.27 -4.48
CA GLU A 60 -1.77 -6.98 -4.10
C GLU A 60 -1.94 -6.70 -2.60
N LEU A 61 -3.07 -7.10 -2.01
CA LEU A 61 -3.29 -7.00 -0.56
C LEU A 61 -2.37 -7.93 0.22
N ALA A 62 -2.20 -9.18 -0.23
CA ALA A 62 -1.29 -10.12 0.39
C ALA A 62 0.16 -9.59 0.37
N GLN A 63 0.57 -9.00 -0.75
CA GLN A 63 1.88 -8.36 -0.87
C GLN A 63 2.03 -7.19 0.10
N ALA A 64 1.01 -6.32 0.22
CA ALA A 64 1.01 -5.24 1.21
C ALA A 64 1.18 -5.76 2.65
N LYS A 65 0.44 -6.82 3.02
CA LYS A 65 0.54 -7.46 4.34
C LYS A 65 1.92 -8.05 4.62
N GLU A 66 2.52 -8.69 3.61
CA GLU A 66 3.85 -9.27 3.72
C GLU A 66 4.90 -8.19 4.01
N ILE A 67 4.89 -7.10 3.23
CA ILE A 67 5.85 -6.00 3.40
C ILE A 67 5.64 -5.29 4.73
N PHE A 68 4.39 -5.08 5.14
CA PHE A 68 4.05 -4.50 6.43
C PHE A 68 4.58 -5.37 7.60
N SER A 69 4.46 -6.70 7.48
CA SER A 69 5.01 -7.63 8.47
C SER A 69 6.55 -7.61 8.49
N LYS A 70 7.20 -7.55 7.32
CA LYS A 70 8.66 -7.39 7.22
C LYS A 70 9.13 -6.06 7.83
N LEU A 71 8.35 -4.99 7.67
CA LEU A 71 8.63 -3.69 8.28
C LEU A 71 8.59 -3.78 9.81
N GLN A 72 7.58 -4.45 10.37
CA GLN A 72 7.48 -4.71 11.80
C GLN A 72 8.68 -5.49 12.33
N GLN A 73 9.09 -6.55 11.63
CA GLN A 73 10.26 -7.35 12.01
C GLN A 73 11.55 -6.53 11.98
N LYS A 74 11.73 -5.68 10.95
CA LYS A 74 12.91 -4.84 10.78
C LYS A 74 13.02 -3.74 11.84
N TRP A 75 11.89 -3.13 12.20
CA TRP A 75 11.88 -2.03 13.16
C TRP A 75 11.78 -2.49 14.62
N GLY A 76 11.25 -3.69 14.87
CA GLY A 76 10.90 -4.16 16.19
C GLY A 76 9.58 -3.55 16.69
N ALA A 77 9.10 -4.06 17.84
CA ALA A 77 7.76 -3.75 18.33
C ALA A 77 7.58 -2.26 18.70
N ASP A 78 8.50 -1.66 19.45
CA ASP A 78 8.29 -0.29 19.96
C ASP A 78 8.27 0.79 18.87
N PRO A 79 9.22 0.83 17.92
CA PRO A 79 9.18 1.83 16.85
C PRO A 79 8.00 1.60 15.92
N PHE A 80 7.64 0.33 15.67
CA PHE A 80 6.48 -0.02 14.85
C PHE A 80 5.17 0.41 15.51
N ASN A 81 5.00 0.19 16.81
CA ASN A 81 3.81 0.62 17.55
C ASN A 81 3.65 2.15 17.51
N ARG A 82 4.74 2.91 17.65
CA ARG A 82 4.73 4.37 17.48
C ARG A 82 4.41 4.80 16.04
N TYR A 83 4.84 4.02 15.06
CA TYR A 83 4.46 4.28 13.67
C TYR A 83 2.95 4.08 13.45
N LEU A 84 2.34 3.06 14.07
CA LEU A 84 0.89 2.83 13.98
C LEU A 84 0.04 3.86 14.72
N THR A 85 0.59 4.61 15.68
CA THR A 85 -0.18 5.69 16.32
C THR A 85 -0.36 6.90 15.41
N ARG A 86 0.39 7.01 14.30
CA ARG A 86 0.28 8.12 13.37
C ARG A 86 -1.10 8.14 12.68
N PRO A 87 -1.85 9.27 12.73
CA PRO A 87 -3.20 9.34 12.16
C PRO A 87 -3.26 9.00 10.67
N ASP A 88 -2.27 9.43 9.89
CA ASP A 88 -2.18 9.14 8.46
C ASP A 88 -2.00 7.64 8.19
N ILE A 89 -1.23 6.95 9.04
CA ILE A 89 -1.00 5.50 8.91
C ILE A 89 -2.22 4.68 9.33
N GLN A 90 -2.97 5.14 10.34
CA GLN A 90 -4.17 4.44 10.79
C GLN A 90 -5.23 4.29 9.69
N ILE A 91 -5.33 5.27 8.78
CA ILE A 91 -6.26 5.20 7.63
C ILE A 91 -5.93 4.00 6.76
N TYR A 92 -4.65 3.84 6.38
CA TYR A 92 -4.19 2.72 5.57
C TYR A 92 -4.24 1.40 6.34
N TYR A 93 -3.90 1.41 7.63
CA TYR A 93 -3.91 0.20 8.45
C TYR A 93 -5.30 -0.44 8.53
N LYS A 94 -6.36 0.37 8.70
CA LYS A 94 -7.75 -0.11 8.67
C LYS A 94 -8.13 -0.75 7.34
N GLN A 95 -7.54 -0.31 6.24
CA GLN A 95 -7.80 -0.84 4.90
C GLN A 95 -7.02 -2.13 4.61
N LEU A 96 -5.96 -2.40 5.39
CA LEU A 96 -5.17 -3.62 5.26
C LEU A 96 -6.00 -4.85 5.69
N GLY A 97 -7.00 -4.67 6.55
CA GLY A 97 -7.95 -5.71 6.97
C GLY A 97 -7.45 -6.55 8.14
#